data_AF-A0A316HX02-F1
#
_entry.id   AF-A0A316HX02-F1
#
_cell.length_a   1.000
_cell.length_b   1.000
_cell.length_c   1.000
_cell.angle_alpha   90.00
_cell.angle_beta   90.00
_cell.angle_gamma   90.00
#
_symmetry.space_group_name_H-M   'P 1'
#
loop_
_entity.id
_entity.type
_entity.pdbx_description
1 polymer ?
#
loop_
_entity_poly.entity_id
_entity_poly.type
_entity_poly.pdbx_seq_one_letter_code
_entity_poly.pdbx_strand_id
1 'polypeptide(L)'
;MCERADDPTAKGDGSINDPLLSTPVARLLALAMGTGIRVFDVPAAHSVGLAGLVGVSSGDDGEPQCSIGLTDDLDDDLRADVLAFGLAVLVGTPEILDESPDGVLGISRQRLPQAGNGPGNLAWHMLQTCGRESPSTTFRLMVIQSDE
;
A
#
# COMPACT_ATOMS: atom_id res chain seq x y z
N MET A 1 24.10 -13.78 -39.46
CA MET A 1 24.27 -12.69 -38.49
C MET A 1 23.14 -11.71 -38.69
N CYS A 2 22.17 -11.71 -37.78
CA CYS A 2 21.28 -10.59 -37.50
C CYS A 2 21.14 -10.61 -35.98
N GLU A 3 21.79 -9.65 -35.33
CA GLU A 3 21.68 -9.39 -33.90
C GLU A 3 20.21 -9.09 -33.56
N ARG A 4 19.61 -9.90 -32.68
CA ARG A 4 18.37 -9.54 -32.02
C ARG A 4 18.74 -8.51 -30.96
N ALA A 5 18.22 -7.30 -31.11
CA ALA A 5 18.25 -6.30 -30.07
C ALA A 5 17.61 -6.87 -28.80
N ASP A 6 18.35 -6.82 -27.70
CA ASP A 6 17.82 -7.01 -26.36
C ASP A 6 16.71 -5.97 -26.12
N ASP A 7 15.51 -6.48 -25.85
CA ASP A 7 14.36 -5.69 -25.43
C ASP A 7 14.59 -5.26 -23.97
N PRO A 8 14.71 -3.96 -23.65
CA PRO A 8 14.99 -3.49 -22.30
C PRO A 8 13.74 -3.57 -21.38
N THR A 9 12.60 -4.07 -21.87
CA THR A 9 11.36 -4.17 -21.09
C THR A 9 11.12 -5.55 -20.46
N ALA A 10 12.19 -6.31 -20.19
CA ALA A 10 12.11 -7.46 -19.32
C ALA A 10 11.64 -7.00 -17.93
N LYS A 11 10.33 -7.16 -17.68
CA LYS A 11 9.65 -7.01 -16.40
C LYS A 11 10.57 -7.53 -15.30
N GLY A 12 11.05 -6.62 -14.47
CA GLY A 12 11.83 -6.97 -13.29
C GLY A 12 10.96 -7.84 -12.39
N ASP A 13 11.22 -9.14 -12.43
CA ASP A 13 10.68 -10.12 -11.50
C ASP A 13 11.40 -9.89 -10.16
N GLY A 14 11.07 -8.76 -9.52
CA GLY A 14 11.56 -8.38 -8.20
C GLY A 14 10.96 -9.34 -7.19
N SER A 15 11.59 -10.51 -7.06
CA SER A 15 11.21 -11.50 -6.08
C SER A 15 11.17 -10.84 -4.71
N ILE A 16 10.06 -11.01 -3.98
CA ILE A 16 9.91 -10.51 -2.60
C ILE A 16 11.00 -11.06 -1.65
N ASN A 17 11.70 -12.12 -2.08
CA ASN A 17 12.84 -12.74 -1.41
C ASN A 17 14.21 -12.27 -1.95
N ASP A 18 14.26 -11.19 -2.73
CA ASP A 18 15.51 -10.61 -3.18
C ASP A 18 16.35 -10.22 -1.95
N PRO A 19 17.57 -10.75 -1.80
CA PRO A 19 18.46 -10.44 -0.67
C PRO A 19 18.81 -8.95 -0.56
N LEU A 20 18.57 -8.14 -1.60
CA LEU A 20 18.72 -6.68 -1.58
C LEU A 20 17.54 -5.97 -0.88
N LEU A 21 16.40 -6.64 -0.69
CA LEU A 21 15.26 -6.13 0.07
C LEU A 21 15.44 -6.43 1.56
N SER A 22 16.38 -5.70 2.17
CA SER A 22 16.81 -5.94 3.55
C SER A 22 15.86 -5.41 4.61
N THR A 23 14.84 -4.62 4.24
CA THR A 23 13.86 -4.06 5.18
C THR A 23 12.43 -4.54 4.87
N PRO A 24 11.54 -4.64 5.87
CA PRO A 24 10.13 -4.97 5.66
C PRO A 24 9.44 -4.01 4.67
N VAL A 25 9.73 -2.71 4.76
CA VAL A 25 9.23 -1.70 3.83
C VAL A 25 9.68 -1.99 2.40
N ALA A 26 10.94 -2.32 2.18
CA ALA A 26 11.45 -2.64 0.84
C ALA A 26 10.74 -3.86 0.22
N ARG A 27 10.50 -4.91 1.03
CA ARG A 27 9.76 -6.11 0.58
C ARG A 27 8.32 -5.79 0.21
N LEU A 28 7.64 -4.98 1.01
CA LEU A 28 6.28 -4.53 0.72
C LEU A 28 6.21 -3.61 -0.51
N LEU A 29 7.19 -2.73 -0.70
CA LEU A 29 7.28 -1.90 -1.90
C LEU A 29 7.51 -2.76 -3.16
N ALA A 30 8.36 -3.80 -3.07
CA ALA A 30 8.54 -4.76 -4.15
C ALA A 30 7.24 -5.50 -4.48
N LEU A 31 6.48 -5.91 -3.45
CA LEU A 31 5.16 -6.52 -3.63
C LEU A 31 4.19 -5.54 -4.31
N ALA A 32 4.12 -4.29 -3.86
CA ALA A 32 3.27 -3.26 -4.45
C ALA A 32 3.60 -3.07 -5.95
N MET A 33 4.89 -2.93 -6.29
CA MET A 33 5.36 -2.82 -7.67
C MET A 33 5.00 -4.06 -8.50
N GLY A 34 5.20 -5.27 -7.95
CA GLY A 34 4.86 -6.53 -8.63
C GLY A 34 3.36 -6.68 -8.91
N THR A 35 2.51 -6.04 -8.11
CA THR A 35 1.05 -6.00 -8.30
C THR A 35 0.54 -4.78 -9.08
N GLY A 36 1.42 -3.89 -9.53
CA GLY A 36 1.04 -2.68 -10.26
C GLY A 36 0.40 -1.59 -9.39
N ILE A 37 0.51 -1.69 -8.05
CA ILE A 37 0.00 -0.70 -7.11
C ILE A 37 1.01 0.45 -7.03
N ARG A 38 0.56 1.69 -7.29
CA ARG A 38 1.40 2.88 -7.14
C ARG A 38 1.54 3.24 -5.66
N VAL A 39 2.77 3.39 -5.18
CA VAL A 39 3.06 3.88 -3.82
C VAL A 39 3.76 5.23 -3.93
N PHE A 40 3.30 6.23 -3.21
CA PHE A 40 3.85 7.58 -3.23
C PHE A 40 3.78 8.26 -1.85
N ASP A 41 4.58 9.30 -1.67
CA ASP A 41 4.59 10.09 -0.45
C ASP A 41 3.57 11.23 -0.49
N VAL A 42 2.89 11.45 0.63
CA VAL A 42 1.95 12.54 0.87
C VAL A 42 2.56 13.48 1.90
N PRO A 43 2.72 14.79 1.60
CA PRO A 43 3.21 15.74 2.58
C PRO A 43 2.33 15.77 3.83
N ALA A 44 2.92 15.66 5.02
CA ALA A 44 2.18 15.66 6.30
C ALA A 44 1.29 16.90 6.48
N ALA A 45 1.69 18.03 5.90
CA ALA A 45 0.90 19.27 5.89
C ALA A 45 -0.47 19.10 5.23
N HIS A 46 -0.63 18.14 4.32
CA HIS A 46 -1.87 17.88 3.57
C HIS A 46 -2.62 16.64 4.07
N SER A 47 -2.15 15.95 5.10
CA SER A 47 -2.73 14.69 5.58
C SER A 47 -2.88 14.66 7.11
N VAL A 48 -3.31 15.77 7.69
CA VAL A 48 -3.41 15.93 9.15
C VAL A 48 -4.27 14.82 9.77
N GLY A 49 -3.68 14.06 10.70
CA GLY A 49 -4.37 12.95 11.39
C GLY A 49 -4.41 11.62 10.64
N LEU A 50 -3.95 11.59 9.38
CA LEU A 50 -3.84 10.38 8.57
C LEU A 50 -2.41 9.84 8.61
N ALA A 51 -2.27 8.52 8.47
CA ALA A 51 -0.98 7.89 8.17
C ALA A 51 -0.84 7.59 6.67
N GLY A 52 -1.94 7.54 5.94
CA GLY A 52 -1.90 7.28 4.52
C GLY A 52 -3.26 7.36 3.87
N LEU A 53 -3.25 7.05 2.59
CA LEU A 53 -4.38 7.01 1.69
C LEU A 53 -4.34 5.67 0.97
N VAL A 54 -5.51 5.13 0.66
CA VAL A 54 -5.66 3.97 -0.22
C VAL A 54 -6.80 4.26 -1.18
N GLY A 55 -6.61 3.97 -2.46
CA GLY A 55 -7.67 4.23 -3.43
C GLY A 55 -7.47 3.58 -4.78
N VAL A 56 -8.54 3.65 -5.57
CA VAL A 56 -8.59 3.20 -6.96
C VAL A 56 -9.02 4.40 -7.81
N SER A 57 -8.21 4.75 -8.80
CA SER A 57 -8.52 5.81 -9.77
C SER A 57 -8.49 5.26 -11.18
N SER A 58 -9.08 5.96 -12.14
CA SER A 58 -8.89 5.63 -13.57
C SER A 58 -7.50 6.06 -14.01
N GLY A 59 -6.75 5.14 -14.62
CA GLY A 59 -5.50 5.43 -15.32
C GLY A 59 -5.75 6.18 -16.63
N ASP A 60 -4.67 6.61 -17.28
CA ASP A 60 -4.71 7.36 -18.54
C ASP A 60 -5.33 6.58 -19.71
N ASP A 61 -5.32 5.24 -19.61
CA ASP A 61 -5.93 4.29 -20.54
C ASP A 61 -7.38 3.92 -20.17
N GLY A 62 -7.90 4.47 -19.08
CA GLY A 62 -9.23 4.17 -18.54
C GLY A 62 -9.28 2.91 -17.66
N GLU A 63 -8.17 2.21 -17.47
CA GLU A 63 -8.11 1.02 -16.61
C GLU A 63 -8.01 1.41 -15.13
N PRO A 64 -8.56 0.60 -14.20
CA PRO A 64 -8.45 0.87 -12.78
C PRO A 64 -7.00 0.80 -12.31
N GLN A 65 -6.58 1.81 -11.58
CA GLN A 65 -5.26 1.96 -11.01
C GLN A 65 -5.33 2.09 -9.50
N CYS A 66 -4.80 1.08 -8.82
CA CYS A 66 -4.71 1.05 -7.38
C CYS A 66 -3.52 1.91 -6.90
N SER A 67 -3.72 2.62 -5.80
CA SER A 67 -2.71 3.51 -5.24
C SER A 67 -2.73 3.55 -3.71
N ILE A 68 -1.55 3.75 -3.13
CA ILE A 68 -1.32 3.93 -1.69
C ILE A 68 -0.47 5.18 -1.49
N GLY A 69 -1.02 6.16 -0.80
CA GLY A 69 -0.27 7.32 -0.32
C GLY A 69 0.21 7.08 1.10
N LEU A 70 1.48 7.34 1.40
CA LEU A 70 2.04 7.25 2.75
C LEU A 70 2.44 8.64 3.22
N THR A 71 2.09 9.03 4.44
CA THR A 71 2.56 10.32 4.94
C THR A 71 4.08 10.32 5.11
N ASP A 72 4.74 11.43 4.75
CA ASP A 72 6.20 11.56 4.78
C ASP A 72 6.82 11.69 6.19
N ASP A 73 6.00 11.89 7.22
CA ASP A 73 6.42 11.99 8.63
C ASP A 73 6.33 10.67 9.41
N LEU A 74 6.01 9.55 8.75
CA LEU A 74 5.96 8.25 9.39
C LEU A 74 7.35 7.68 9.67
N ASP A 75 7.54 7.10 10.85
CA ASP A 75 8.67 6.20 11.10
C ASP A 75 8.57 4.93 10.24
N ASP A 76 9.71 4.26 10.01
CA ASP A 76 9.80 3.08 9.14
C ASP A 76 8.85 1.94 9.57
N ASP A 77 8.61 1.81 10.87
CA ASP A 77 7.76 0.77 11.43
C ASP A 77 6.29 1.01 11.11
N LEU A 78 5.80 2.21 11.40
CA LEU A 78 4.45 2.63 11.08
C LEU A 78 4.23 2.71 9.57
N ARG A 79 5.26 3.12 8.82
CA ARG A 79 5.24 3.11 7.36
C ARG A 79 5.05 1.70 6.80
N ALA A 80 5.76 0.71 7.35
CA ALA A 80 5.57 -0.70 6.98
C ALA A 80 4.16 -1.20 7.32
N ASP A 81 3.65 -0.88 8.51
CA ASP A 81 2.30 -1.26 8.93
C ASP A 81 1.21 -0.70 8.02
N VAL A 82 1.31 0.60 7.70
CA VAL A 82 0.32 1.31 6.87
C VAL A 82 0.38 0.83 5.43
N LEU A 83 1.57 0.61 4.88
CA LEU A 83 1.74 0.04 3.55
C LEU A 83 1.14 -1.38 3.47
N ALA A 84 1.43 -2.23 4.45
CA ALA A 84 0.85 -3.57 4.51
C ALA A 84 -0.68 -3.54 4.62
N PHE A 85 -1.22 -2.62 5.44
CA PHE A 85 -2.67 -2.45 5.56
C PHE A 85 -3.31 -1.95 4.26
N GLY A 86 -2.73 -0.95 3.60
CA GLY A 86 -3.21 -0.47 2.30
C GLY A 86 -3.22 -1.56 1.24
N LEU A 87 -2.15 -2.37 1.15
CA LEU A 87 -2.09 -3.53 0.25
C LEU A 87 -3.19 -4.54 0.58
N ALA A 88 -3.37 -4.85 1.87
CA ALA A 88 -4.39 -5.79 2.31
C ALA A 88 -5.82 -5.30 2.03
N VAL A 89 -6.07 -3.99 2.09
CA VAL A 89 -7.36 -3.40 1.69
C VAL A 89 -7.61 -3.61 0.20
N LEU A 90 -6.63 -3.26 -0.64
CA LEU A 90 -6.75 -3.38 -2.10
C LEU A 90 -6.90 -4.83 -2.59
N VAL A 91 -6.23 -5.78 -1.92
CA VAL A 91 -6.28 -7.20 -2.30
C VAL A 91 -7.46 -7.93 -1.65
N GLY A 92 -7.81 -7.57 -0.41
CA GLY A 92 -8.74 -8.34 0.42
C GLY A 92 -10.19 -7.87 0.37
N THR A 93 -10.41 -6.57 0.17
CA THR A 93 -11.75 -5.93 0.16
C THR A 93 -11.70 -4.66 -0.70
N PRO A 94 -11.39 -4.74 -2.00
CA PRO A 94 -11.40 -3.57 -2.89
C PRO A 94 -12.78 -2.89 -2.94
N GLU A 95 -13.87 -3.64 -2.75
CA GLU A 95 -15.25 -3.14 -2.77
C GLU A 95 -15.54 -2.08 -1.70
N ILE A 96 -14.74 -2.00 -0.62
CA ILE A 96 -14.92 -0.94 0.39
C ILE A 96 -14.61 0.45 -0.17
N LEU A 97 -13.86 0.52 -1.28
CA LEU A 97 -13.55 1.78 -1.95
C LEU A 97 -14.76 2.31 -2.74
N ASP A 98 -15.72 1.46 -3.11
CA ASP A 98 -16.98 1.88 -3.74
C ASP A 98 -17.85 2.72 -2.79
N GLU A 99 -17.60 2.62 -1.47
CA GLU A 99 -18.26 3.44 -0.45
C GLU A 99 -17.71 4.88 -0.40
N SER A 100 -16.54 5.13 -1.03
CA SER A 100 -15.95 6.46 -1.11
C SER A 100 -16.39 7.18 -2.41
N PRO A 101 -16.89 8.43 -2.33
CA PRO A 101 -17.28 9.20 -3.51
C PRO A 101 -16.18 9.33 -4.57
N ASP A 102 -14.93 9.44 -4.10
CA ASP A 102 -13.76 9.66 -4.94
C ASP A 102 -12.93 8.37 -5.13
N GLY A 103 -13.41 7.21 -4.64
CA GLY A 103 -12.66 5.96 -4.67
C GLY A 103 -11.41 5.94 -3.80
N VAL A 104 -11.29 6.89 -2.84
CA VAL A 104 -10.14 7.05 -1.95
C VAL A 104 -10.58 7.07 -0.49
N LEU A 105 -9.89 6.32 0.36
CA LEU A 105 -10.08 6.30 1.81
C LEU A 105 -8.80 6.71 2.54
N GLY A 106 -8.97 7.44 3.64
CA GLY A 106 -7.91 7.77 4.57
C GLY A 106 -7.65 6.61 5.53
N ILE A 107 -6.37 6.35 5.80
CA ILE A 107 -5.93 5.41 6.83
C ILE A 107 -5.58 6.22 8.07
N SER A 108 -6.28 5.96 9.18
CA SER A 108 -6.01 6.64 10.45
C SER A 108 -4.58 6.41 10.93
N ARG A 109 -4.01 7.38 11.64
CA ARG A 109 -2.64 7.24 12.20
C ARG A 109 -2.52 6.25 13.37
N GLN A 110 -3.61 5.99 14.08
CA GLN A 110 -3.61 5.12 15.25
C GLN A 110 -3.93 3.66 14.86
N ARG A 111 -3.11 2.74 15.36
CA ARG A 111 -3.41 1.30 15.31
C ARG A 111 -4.64 1.01 16.18
N LEU A 112 -5.57 0.25 15.65
CA LEU A 112 -6.65 -0.39 16.40
C LEU A 112 -6.15 -1.73 16.97
N PRO A 113 -6.89 -2.36 17.90
CA PRO A 113 -6.61 -3.75 18.28
C PRO A 113 -6.56 -4.65 17.06
N GLN A 114 -5.65 -5.63 17.08
CA GLN A 114 -5.46 -6.55 15.96
C GLN A 114 -6.77 -7.27 15.64
N ALA A 115 -7.25 -7.13 14.42
CA ALA A 115 -8.43 -7.84 13.93
C ALA A 115 -8.12 -9.34 13.77
N GLY A 116 -9.09 -10.20 14.09
CA GLY A 116 -9.00 -11.64 13.86
C GLY A 116 -9.31 -12.07 12.42
N ASN A 117 -9.77 -11.14 11.58
CA ASN A 117 -10.08 -11.35 10.15
C ASN A 117 -9.98 -10.02 9.37
N GLY A 118 -10.19 -10.08 8.05
CA GLY A 118 -10.19 -8.89 7.18
C GLY A 118 -8.81 -8.29 6.88
N PRO A 119 -8.75 -7.07 6.33
CA PRO A 119 -7.51 -6.42 5.90
C PRO A 119 -6.47 -6.28 7.02
N GLY A 120 -6.93 -5.96 8.24
CA GLY A 120 -6.05 -5.86 9.40
C GLY A 120 -5.33 -7.17 9.72
N ASN A 121 -6.02 -8.32 9.58
CA ASN A 121 -5.42 -9.63 9.77
C ASN A 121 -4.51 -10.05 8.62
N LEU A 122 -4.91 -9.77 7.38
CA LEU A 122 -4.09 -10.06 6.21
C LEU A 122 -2.76 -9.27 6.25
N ALA A 123 -2.83 -7.97 6.52
CA ALA A 123 -1.66 -7.11 6.67
C ALA A 123 -0.69 -7.62 7.75
N TRP A 124 -1.23 -8.15 8.84
CA TRP A 124 -0.43 -8.72 9.92
C TRP A 124 0.39 -9.91 9.41
N HIS A 125 -0.26 -10.85 8.72
CA HIS A 125 0.44 -12.00 8.12
C HIS A 125 1.44 -11.60 7.03
N MET A 126 1.15 -10.55 6.24
CA MET A 126 2.08 -10.03 5.24
C MET A 126 3.36 -9.50 5.90
N LEU A 127 3.24 -8.75 7.00
CA LEU A 127 4.39 -8.23 7.74
C LEU A 127 5.22 -9.32 8.41
N GLN A 128 4.56 -10.33 8.99
CA GLN A 128 5.24 -11.50 9.54
C GLN A 128 6.10 -12.19 8.46
N THR A 129 5.54 -12.35 7.26
CA THR A 129 6.28 -12.90 6.10
C THR A 129 7.44 -12.00 5.66
N CYS A 130 7.29 -10.69 5.82
CA CYS A 130 8.36 -9.72 5.58
C CYS A 130 9.39 -9.65 6.71
N GLY A 131 9.26 -10.46 7.77
CA GLY A 131 10.19 -10.51 8.90
C GLY A 131 9.98 -9.44 9.95
N ARG A 132 8.76 -8.87 10.03
CA ARG A 132 8.41 -7.85 11.01
C ARG A 132 7.26 -8.32 11.90
N GLU A 133 7.52 -8.29 13.20
CA GLU A 133 6.48 -8.45 14.21
C GLU A 133 5.83 -7.10 14.52
N SER A 134 4.51 -7.02 14.34
CA SER A 134 3.71 -5.85 14.69
C SER A 134 2.69 -6.22 15.77
N PRO A 135 2.49 -5.38 16.80
CA PRO A 135 1.43 -5.60 17.77
C PRO A 135 0.03 -5.47 17.15
N SER A 136 -0.10 -4.69 16.07
CA SER A 136 -1.31 -4.61 15.25
C SER A 136 -1.04 -3.91 13.93
N THR A 137 -1.68 -4.39 12.88
CA THR A 137 -1.71 -3.76 11.54
C THR A 137 -3.12 -3.36 11.14
N THR A 138 -4.01 -3.21 12.13
CA THR A 138 -5.39 -2.83 11.89
C THR A 138 -5.54 -1.32 12.07
N PHE A 139 -6.11 -0.65 11.08
CA PHE A 139 -6.36 0.80 11.11
C PHE A 139 -7.81 1.11 10.77
N ARG A 140 -8.26 2.30 11.15
CA ARG A 140 -9.58 2.80 10.72
C ARG A 140 -9.45 3.37 9.31
N LEU A 141 -10.38 2.96 8.44
CA LEU A 141 -10.61 3.63 7.16
C LEU A 141 -11.60 4.78 7.35
N MET A 142 -11.30 5.92 6.72
CA MET A 142 -12.04 7.16 6.88
C MET A 142 -12.41 7.70 5.50
N VAL A 143 -13.68 8.06 5.31
CA VAL A 143 -14.09 8.83 4.13
C VAL A 143 -13.44 10.21 4.25
N ILE A 144 -12.72 10.62 3.21
CA ILE A 144 -12.11 11.94 3.14
C ILE A 144 -13.10 12.84 2.42
N GLN A 145 -13.50 13.92 3.07
CA GLN A 145 -14.29 14.95 2.40
C GLN A 145 -13.31 15.98 1.86
N SER A 146 -13.40 16.24 0.55
CA SER A 146 -12.78 17.41 -0.04
C SER A 146 -13.57 18.62 0.46
N ASP A 147 -12.97 19.48 1.29
CA ASP A 147 -13.52 20.81 1.54
C ASP A 147 -13.50 21.57 0.20
N GLU A 148 -14.68 21.95 -0.30
CA GLU A 148 -14.86 22.80 -1.49
C GLU A 148 -14.17 24.17 -1.36
#